data_AF-A0A9W7BHL2-F1
#
_entry.id   AF-A0A9W7BHL2-F1
#
_cell.length_a   1.000
_cell.length_b   1.000
_cell.length_c   1.000
_cell.angle_alpha   90.00
_cell.angle_beta   90.00
_cell.angle_gamma   90.00
#
_symmetry.space_group_name_H-M   'P 1'
#
loop_
_entity.id
_entity.type
_entity.pdbx_description
1 polymer ?
#
loop_
_entity_poly.entity_id
_entity_poly.type
_entity_poly.pdbx_seq_one_letter_code
_entity_poly.pdbx_strand_id
1 'polypeptide(L)'
;MDPQPFPIDAAGRVPFKGSLAVLESGFISYPRCIPTSLLQGGESKSLLQDMKTSMSAREVEEDGQYSLGDTFFLPATVPPRCGLEALAKSLFDFHTKDAEGFDPERSGAEWWTQVIDTRDDIGVHFDRDYGMEEYGLNIHPHVASVTYLTDIGGPTIVTPHVSGPEAGADFSGSQPNLFLSYPEVCKHMAFDGRFLHAAPGDLIPEKSKGFRYTFLVNIWLNHCPINSDLLPDEHLKNMKWKPAPDQAPSLNFDSPVSPAEIKLGAGKGEASAKTLEMKFILDDYRARLKIPFGVAAIKEAVAGKGSICELKFEGEDQLLIERGAEVVEGEEEEFSDEDEEDEESSDDDEDVSLGSEDTDSGAEKPKKKKKKQKI
;
A
#
# COMPACT_ATOMS: atom_id res chain seq x y z
N MET A 1 -32.31 -16.00 -22.37
CA MET A 1 -32.49 -14.69 -21.70
C MET A 1 -31.22 -13.94 -21.96
N ASP A 2 -31.29 -12.73 -22.51
CA ASP A 2 -30.10 -11.90 -22.62
C ASP A 2 -29.53 -11.68 -21.22
N PRO A 3 -28.20 -11.77 -21.02
CA PRO A 3 -27.60 -11.51 -19.72
C PRO A 3 -27.99 -10.10 -19.29
N GLN A 4 -28.52 -9.99 -18.07
CA GLN A 4 -28.76 -8.68 -17.49
C GLN A 4 -27.40 -7.98 -17.32
N PRO A 5 -27.29 -6.69 -17.68
CA PRO A 5 -26.04 -5.96 -17.49
C PRO A 5 -25.67 -5.95 -16.01
N PHE A 6 -24.37 -6.03 -15.72
CA PHE A 6 -23.86 -5.91 -14.36
C PHE A 6 -24.28 -4.55 -13.78
N PRO A 7 -24.80 -4.48 -12.54
CA PRO A 7 -25.36 -3.24 -12.01
C PRO A 7 -24.24 -2.27 -11.65
N ILE A 8 -24.16 -1.15 -12.38
CA ILE A 8 -23.20 -0.07 -12.15
C ILE A 8 -23.95 1.26 -12.08
N ASP A 9 -23.63 2.09 -11.08
CA ASP A 9 -24.21 3.41 -10.91
C ASP A 9 -23.57 4.47 -11.82
N ALA A 10 -24.09 5.70 -11.78
CA ALA A 10 -23.60 6.80 -12.62
C ALA A 10 -22.15 7.22 -12.31
N ALA A 11 -21.60 6.76 -11.18
CA ALA A 11 -20.22 7.01 -10.79
C ALA A 11 -19.32 5.78 -11.04
N GLY A 12 -19.80 4.73 -11.71
CA GLY A 12 -18.98 3.57 -12.02
C GLY A 12 -18.81 2.59 -10.85
N ARG A 13 -19.72 2.59 -9.85
CA ARG A 13 -19.67 1.67 -8.70
C ARG A 13 -20.79 0.66 -8.72
N VAL A 14 -20.58 -0.44 -7.99
CA VAL A 14 -21.69 -1.33 -7.61
C VAL A 14 -22.63 -0.54 -6.70
N PRO A 15 -23.93 -0.43 -7.03
CA PRO A 15 -24.85 0.43 -6.31
C PRO A 15 -25.14 -0.12 -4.91
N PHE A 16 -25.23 0.77 -3.92
CA PHE A 16 -25.73 0.51 -2.56
C PHE A 16 -26.56 1.73 -2.09
N LYS A 17 -27.24 1.63 -0.93
CA LYS A 17 -27.98 2.77 -0.36
C LYS A 17 -27.22 3.36 0.85
N GLY A 18 -27.51 4.61 1.18
CA GLY A 18 -26.83 5.32 2.26
C GLY A 18 -25.56 6.03 1.78
N SER A 19 -24.65 6.31 2.71
CA SER A 19 -23.37 6.95 2.41
C SER A 19 -22.21 6.28 3.14
N LEU A 20 -21.01 6.52 2.63
CA LEU A 20 -19.76 6.16 3.28
C LEU A 20 -18.97 7.46 3.43
N ALA A 21 -18.50 7.77 4.63
CA ALA A 21 -17.82 9.04 4.91
C ALA A 21 -16.67 9.32 3.93
N VAL A 22 -15.93 8.27 3.55
CA VAL A 22 -14.81 8.37 2.60
C VAL A 22 -15.24 8.70 1.18
N LEU A 23 -16.45 8.32 0.75
CA LEU A 23 -16.97 8.70 -0.58
C LEU A 23 -17.38 10.18 -0.62
N GLU A 24 -17.70 10.77 0.54
CA GLU A 24 -18.03 12.20 0.65
C GLU A 24 -16.77 13.07 0.65
N SER A 25 -15.67 12.60 1.27
CA SER A 25 -14.42 13.36 1.38
C SER A 25 -13.34 12.97 0.36
N GLY A 26 -13.46 11.82 -0.30
CA GLY A 26 -12.47 11.22 -1.19
C GLY A 26 -11.27 10.60 -0.48
N PHE A 27 -10.82 11.19 0.63
CA PHE A 27 -9.69 10.73 1.45
C PHE A 27 -9.95 11.07 2.92
N ILE A 28 -9.62 10.15 3.84
CA ILE A 28 -9.69 10.36 5.30
C ILE A 28 -8.50 9.68 5.97
N SER A 29 -8.02 10.24 7.06
CA SER A 29 -7.06 9.54 7.93
C SER A 29 -7.33 9.72 9.41
N TYR A 30 -7.02 8.66 10.16
CA TYR A 30 -7.16 8.49 11.59
C TYR A 30 -5.77 8.16 12.16
N PRO A 31 -5.07 9.12 12.78
CA PRO A 31 -3.66 8.97 13.18
C PRO A 31 -3.42 7.93 14.29
N ARG A 32 -4.47 7.49 14.99
CA ARG A 32 -4.39 6.55 16.12
C ARG A 32 -5.53 5.54 16.10
N CYS A 33 -5.80 4.96 14.94
CA CYS A 33 -6.86 3.97 14.75
C CYS A 33 -6.63 2.72 15.59
N ILE A 34 -5.44 2.14 15.53
CA ILE A 34 -5.11 0.95 16.31
C ILE A 34 -4.68 1.36 17.72
N PRO A 35 -5.22 0.75 18.80
CA PRO A 35 -4.74 1.02 20.14
C PRO A 35 -3.29 0.58 20.29
N THR A 36 -2.43 1.47 20.81
CA THR A 36 -0.99 1.20 20.97
C THR A 36 -0.67 0.00 21.86
N SER A 37 -1.62 -0.42 22.70
CA SER A 37 -1.51 -1.65 23.50
C SER A 37 -1.33 -2.90 22.64
N LEU A 38 -1.94 -2.95 21.44
CA LEU A 38 -1.77 -4.07 20.50
C LEU A 38 -0.34 -4.15 19.95
N LEU A 39 0.39 -3.04 19.99
CA LEU A 39 1.79 -2.96 19.56
C LEU A 39 2.80 -3.09 20.71
N GLN A 40 2.34 -3.37 21.92
CA GLN A 40 3.19 -3.57 23.09
C GLN A 40 3.22 -5.05 23.52
N GLY A 41 4.36 -5.49 24.08
CA GLY A 41 4.48 -6.80 24.71
C GLY A 41 4.42 -8.00 23.75
N GLY A 42 3.80 -9.09 24.20
CA GLY A 42 3.73 -10.35 23.46
C GLY A 42 2.77 -10.33 22.28
N GLU A 43 1.67 -9.56 22.37
CA GLU A 43 0.65 -9.46 21.32
C GLU A 43 1.21 -8.84 20.04
N SER A 44 2.03 -7.81 20.16
CA SER A 44 2.75 -7.19 19.05
C SER A 44 3.57 -8.19 18.23
N LYS A 45 4.30 -9.09 18.92
CA LYS A 45 5.10 -10.12 18.25
C LYS A 45 4.22 -11.11 17.51
N SER A 46 3.08 -11.49 18.09
CA SER A 46 2.11 -12.38 17.45
C SER A 46 1.45 -11.73 16.24
N LEU A 47 1.02 -10.46 16.33
CA LEU A 47 0.45 -9.72 15.22
C LEU A 47 1.43 -9.60 14.05
N LEU A 48 2.66 -9.13 14.30
CA LEU A 48 3.66 -8.97 13.24
C LEU A 48 4.08 -10.31 12.62
N GLN A 49 4.09 -11.39 13.41
CA GLN A 49 4.34 -12.74 12.89
C GLN A 49 3.19 -13.24 12.02
N ASP A 50 1.95 -12.98 12.42
CA ASP A 50 0.77 -13.35 11.66
C ASP A 50 0.72 -12.60 10.34
N MET A 51 1.07 -11.30 10.34
CA MET A 51 1.20 -10.52 9.10
C MET A 51 2.22 -11.11 8.13
N LYS A 52 3.38 -11.55 8.61
CA LYS A 52 4.34 -12.26 7.75
C LYS A 52 3.82 -13.61 7.27
N THR A 53 2.96 -14.25 8.06
CA THR A 53 2.40 -15.56 7.74
C THR A 53 1.35 -15.45 6.65
N SER A 54 0.55 -14.38 6.64
CA SER A 54 -0.46 -14.10 5.61
C SER A 54 0.08 -13.35 4.39
N MET A 55 1.28 -12.78 4.47
CA MET A 55 1.90 -12.13 3.31
C MET A 55 2.31 -13.20 2.28
N SER A 56 1.58 -13.21 1.18
CA SER A 56 1.80 -14.08 0.01
C SER A 56 2.39 -13.31 -1.18
N ALA A 57 2.33 -11.97 -1.17
CA ALA A 57 2.93 -11.12 -2.18
C ALA A 57 4.42 -11.42 -2.31
N ARG A 58 4.81 -11.96 -3.47
CA ARG A 58 6.18 -12.17 -3.88
C ARG A 58 6.55 -11.14 -4.93
N GLU A 59 7.85 -10.92 -5.06
CA GLU A 59 8.42 -10.19 -6.19
C GLU A 59 7.81 -10.74 -7.48
N VAL A 60 7.43 -9.82 -8.37
CA VAL A 60 6.85 -10.15 -9.68
C VAL A 60 7.87 -11.08 -10.37
N GLU A 61 7.46 -12.27 -10.81
CA GLU A 61 8.34 -13.08 -11.68
C GLU A 61 8.67 -12.24 -12.91
N GLU A 62 9.85 -12.40 -13.52
CA GLU A 62 10.34 -11.57 -14.65
C GLU A 62 9.32 -11.43 -15.82
N ASP A 63 8.33 -12.34 -15.89
CA ASP A 63 7.26 -12.40 -16.90
C ASP A 63 5.86 -11.92 -16.40
N GLY A 64 5.73 -11.49 -15.14
CA GLY A 64 4.44 -11.18 -14.50
C GLY A 64 3.95 -9.75 -14.73
N GLN A 65 2.68 -9.59 -15.12
CA GLN A 65 2.04 -8.27 -15.22
C GLN A 65 1.52 -7.76 -13.87
N TYR A 66 1.40 -8.64 -12.87
CA TYR A 66 0.79 -8.36 -11.57
C TYR A 66 1.64 -8.90 -10.42
N SER A 67 1.61 -8.24 -9.26
CA SER A 67 2.17 -8.82 -8.03
C SER A 67 1.36 -10.07 -7.66
N LEU A 68 2.04 -11.22 -7.57
CA LEU A 68 1.43 -12.54 -7.35
C LEU A 68 1.01 -12.78 -5.88
N GLY A 69 0.44 -11.77 -5.22
CA GLY A 69 -0.05 -11.86 -3.85
C GLY A 69 -1.51 -12.28 -3.78
N ASP A 70 -1.81 -13.26 -2.92
CA ASP A 70 -3.20 -13.57 -2.55
C ASP A 70 -3.77 -12.47 -1.65
N THR A 71 -5.00 -12.04 -1.96
CA THR A 71 -5.86 -11.30 -1.02
C THR A 71 -6.91 -12.24 -0.44
N PHE A 72 -7.41 -11.94 0.76
CA PHE A 72 -8.39 -12.78 1.44
C PHE A 72 -9.70 -12.05 1.63
N PHE A 73 -10.83 -12.70 1.34
CA PHE A 73 -12.15 -12.12 1.56
C PHE A 73 -12.81 -12.65 2.83
N LEU A 74 -13.23 -11.77 3.72
CA LEU A 74 -14.07 -12.05 4.88
C LEU A 74 -15.48 -11.51 4.61
N PRO A 75 -16.46 -12.38 4.29
CA PRO A 75 -17.85 -11.97 4.11
C PRO A 75 -18.42 -11.32 5.38
N ALA A 76 -19.31 -10.34 5.22
CA ALA A 76 -19.90 -9.59 6.33
C ALA A 76 -20.69 -10.49 7.30
N THR A 77 -21.24 -11.62 6.80
CA THR A 77 -22.02 -12.60 7.57
C THR A 77 -21.16 -13.66 8.27
N VAL A 78 -19.86 -13.72 7.98
CA VAL A 78 -18.96 -14.73 8.53
C VAL A 78 -18.20 -14.17 9.74
N PRO A 79 -18.20 -14.86 10.90
CA PRO A 79 -17.42 -14.44 12.05
C PRO A 79 -15.92 -14.63 11.80
N PRO A 80 -15.06 -13.75 12.37
CA PRO A 80 -13.62 -13.87 12.22
C PRO A 80 -13.07 -15.12 12.93
N ARG A 81 -12.08 -15.76 12.30
CA ARG A 81 -11.43 -17.02 12.75
C ARG A 81 -10.04 -16.78 13.35
N CYS A 82 -9.43 -15.63 13.07
CA CYS A 82 -8.15 -15.19 13.61
C CYS A 82 -8.13 -13.68 13.91
N GLY A 83 -7.05 -13.18 14.51
CA GLY A 83 -6.93 -11.76 14.86
C GLY A 83 -6.93 -10.82 13.65
N LEU A 84 -6.30 -11.21 12.55
CA LEU A 84 -6.29 -10.40 11.32
C LEU A 84 -7.69 -10.28 10.71
N GLU A 85 -8.46 -11.37 10.67
CA GLU A 85 -9.87 -11.32 10.26
C GLU A 85 -10.71 -10.46 11.20
N ALA A 86 -10.46 -10.50 12.52
CA ALA A 86 -11.16 -9.65 13.48
C ALA A 86 -10.84 -8.15 13.25
N LEU A 87 -9.61 -7.83 12.87
CA LEU A 87 -9.21 -6.48 12.48
C LEU A 87 -9.90 -6.04 11.17
N ALA A 88 -9.91 -6.89 10.14
CA ALA A 88 -10.62 -6.64 8.89
C ALA A 88 -12.12 -6.41 9.12
N LYS A 89 -12.75 -7.26 9.94
CA LYS A 89 -14.17 -7.12 10.31
C LYS A 89 -14.47 -5.81 11.03
N SER A 90 -13.58 -5.40 11.93
CA SER A 90 -13.73 -4.13 12.67
C SER A 90 -13.64 -2.91 11.75
N LEU A 91 -12.75 -2.96 10.74
CA LEU A 91 -12.62 -1.92 9.72
C LEU A 91 -13.85 -1.89 8.80
N PHE A 92 -14.37 -3.06 8.40
CA PHE A 92 -15.62 -3.16 7.65
C PHE A 92 -16.80 -2.57 8.41
N ASP A 93 -17.00 -3.00 9.66
CA ASP A 93 -18.11 -2.54 10.50
C ASP A 93 -18.04 -1.03 10.73
N PHE A 94 -16.83 -0.47 10.86
CA PHE A 94 -16.64 0.96 10.97
C PHE A 94 -17.04 1.71 9.70
N HIS A 95 -16.49 1.32 8.54
CA HIS A 95 -16.71 2.04 7.28
C HIS A 95 -18.16 1.91 6.80
N THR A 96 -18.84 0.83 7.17
CA THR A 96 -20.23 0.53 6.75
C THR A 96 -21.30 0.89 7.78
N LYS A 97 -20.93 1.49 8.93
CA LYS A 97 -21.87 1.78 10.04
C LYS A 97 -23.07 2.66 9.63
N ASP A 98 -22.89 3.52 8.64
CA ASP A 98 -23.89 4.45 8.10
C ASP A 98 -24.41 4.01 6.72
N ALA A 99 -23.94 2.88 6.20
CA ALA A 99 -24.42 2.30 4.96
C ALA A 99 -25.75 1.57 5.21
N GLU A 100 -26.74 1.81 4.36
CA GLU A 100 -28.05 1.18 4.48
C GLU A 100 -28.32 0.28 3.27
N GLY A 101 -29.06 -0.80 3.46
CA GLY A 101 -29.60 -1.57 2.32
C GLY A 101 -28.56 -2.15 1.36
N PHE A 102 -27.34 -2.44 1.83
CA PHE A 102 -26.46 -3.40 1.17
C PHE A 102 -26.85 -4.84 1.57
N ASP A 103 -26.50 -5.79 0.72
CA ASP A 103 -26.68 -7.23 0.90
C ASP A 103 -25.46 -7.81 1.62
N PRO A 104 -25.58 -8.19 2.90
CA PRO A 104 -24.44 -8.69 3.67
C PRO A 104 -23.90 -10.03 3.15
N GLU A 105 -24.70 -10.82 2.43
CA GLU A 105 -24.23 -12.08 1.81
C GLU A 105 -23.35 -11.82 0.57
N ARG A 106 -23.40 -10.60 0.05
CA ARG A 106 -22.60 -10.13 -1.09
C ARG A 106 -21.73 -8.94 -0.71
N SER A 107 -21.35 -8.82 0.56
CA SER A 107 -20.52 -7.72 1.02
C SER A 107 -19.49 -8.24 2.01
N GLY A 108 -18.36 -7.56 2.13
CA GLY A 108 -17.31 -7.99 3.04
C GLY A 108 -16.05 -7.15 2.96
N ALA A 109 -15.05 -7.60 3.71
CA ALA A 109 -13.71 -7.05 3.69
C ALA A 109 -12.79 -7.98 2.91
N GLU A 110 -12.25 -7.50 1.80
CA GLU A 110 -11.04 -8.07 1.24
C GLU A 110 -9.85 -7.49 2.01
N TRP A 111 -8.90 -8.32 2.44
CA TRP A 111 -7.78 -7.89 3.26
C TRP A 111 -6.51 -8.68 2.95
N TRP A 112 -5.38 -8.03 3.15
CA TRP A 112 -4.06 -8.63 3.02
C TRP A 112 -3.03 -7.86 3.84
N THR A 113 -1.83 -8.39 3.89
CA THR A 113 -0.72 -7.83 4.65
C THR A 113 0.46 -7.62 3.72
N GLN A 114 1.09 -6.45 3.84
CA GLN A 114 2.34 -6.14 3.17
C GLN A 114 3.41 -5.92 4.24
N VAL A 115 4.49 -6.70 4.14
CA VAL A 115 5.68 -6.63 5.00
C VAL A 115 6.89 -6.47 4.09
N ILE A 116 7.07 -5.24 3.59
CA ILE A 116 8.03 -4.94 2.54
C ILE A 116 9.28 -4.26 3.13
N ASP A 117 10.45 -4.47 2.54
CA ASP A 117 11.67 -3.76 2.91
C ASP A 117 11.53 -2.28 2.52
N THR A 118 12.27 -1.42 3.19
CA THR A 118 12.46 0.00 2.85
C THR A 118 13.09 0.27 1.47
N ARG A 119 13.32 -0.75 0.65
CA ARG A 119 13.81 -0.61 -0.72
C ARG A 119 12.82 -1.14 -1.76
N ASP A 120 11.72 -1.74 -1.30
CA ASP A 120 10.73 -2.32 -2.17
C ASP A 120 9.63 -1.28 -2.44
N ASP A 121 9.19 -1.26 -3.69
CA ASP A 121 8.17 -0.33 -4.17
C ASP A 121 6.84 -1.05 -4.37
N ILE A 122 5.76 -0.31 -4.14
CA ILE A 122 4.45 -0.72 -4.63
C ILE A 122 4.15 0.15 -5.83
N GLY A 123 4.16 -0.47 -7.01
CA GLY A 123 3.86 0.18 -8.28
C GLY A 123 2.49 0.85 -8.30
N VAL A 124 2.29 1.72 -9.28
CA VAL A 124 1.03 2.45 -9.47
C VAL A 124 -0.05 1.48 -9.94
N HIS A 125 -1.21 1.47 -9.28
CA HIS A 125 -2.30 0.55 -9.60
C HIS A 125 -3.67 1.09 -9.14
N PHE A 126 -4.72 0.37 -9.57
CA PHE A 126 -6.06 0.43 -8.99
C PHE A 126 -6.34 -0.87 -8.26
N ASP A 127 -7.03 -0.79 -7.13
CA ASP A 127 -7.63 -1.96 -6.50
C ASP A 127 -8.89 -2.33 -7.27
N ARG A 128 -8.99 -3.57 -7.73
CA ARG A 128 -10.12 -4.04 -8.54
C ARG A 128 -10.28 -5.55 -8.45
N ASP A 129 -11.48 -6.02 -8.81
CA ASP A 129 -11.73 -7.44 -8.99
C ASP A 129 -11.18 -7.90 -10.34
N TYR A 130 -9.95 -8.41 -10.35
CA TYR A 130 -9.27 -8.89 -11.55
C TYR A 130 -10.07 -9.97 -12.30
N GLY A 131 -10.89 -10.77 -11.61
CA GLY A 131 -11.74 -11.77 -12.26
C GLY A 131 -12.87 -11.16 -13.09
N MET A 132 -13.21 -9.88 -12.87
CA MET A 132 -14.22 -9.17 -13.66
C MET A 132 -13.67 -8.65 -14.99
N GLU A 133 -12.34 -8.60 -15.16
CA GLU A 133 -11.70 -8.20 -16.42
C GLU A 133 -12.03 -9.19 -17.56
N GLU A 134 -12.16 -10.49 -17.25
CA GLU A 134 -12.60 -11.52 -18.20
C GLU A 134 -14.01 -11.24 -18.76
N TYR A 135 -14.80 -10.42 -18.05
CA TYR A 135 -16.13 -9.98 -18.43
C TYR A 135 -16.15 -8.55 -19.01
N GLY A 136 -14.97 -7.96 -19.24
CA GLY A 136 -14.80 -6.61 -19.77
C GLY A 136 -15.08 -5.49 -18.75
N LEU A 137 -15.00 -5.78 -17.45
CA LEU A 137 -15.39 -4.84 -16.39
C LEU A 137 -14.26 -4.56 -15.39
N ASN A 138 -14.06 -3.29 -15.08
CA ASN A 138 -13.20 -2.79 -14.00
C ASN A 138 -14.08 -2.44 -12.78
N ILE A 139 -14.24 -3.38 -11.85
CA ILE A 139 -15.03 -3.17 -10.63
C ILE A 139 -14.09 -2.94 -9.45
N HIS A 140 -14.28 -1.81 -8.77
CA HIS A 140 -13.45 -1.36 -7.66
C HIS A 140 -14.16 -1.52 -6.31
N PRO A 141 -13.41 -1.62 -5.20
CA PRO A 141 -14.02 -1.55 -3.88
C PRO A 141 -14.64 -0.18 -3.64
N HIS A 142 -15.61 -0.11 -2.73
CA HIS A 142 -16.20 1.16 -2.31
C HIS A 142 -15.20 1.98 -1.50
N VAL A 143 -14.40 1.30 -0.69
CA VAL A 143 -13.35 1.91 0.14
C VAL A 143 -12.09 1.08 -0.01
N ALA A 144 -10.96 1.74 -0.30
CA ALA A 144 -9.64 1.16 -0.12
C ALA A 144 -8.97 1.79 1.10
N SER A 145 -8.11 1.03 1.79
CA SER A 145 -7.52 1.52 3.03
C SER A 145 -6.15 0.92 3.35
N VAL A 146 -5.35 1.71 4.07
CA VAL A 146 -4.01 1.33 4.53
C VAL A 146 -3.91 1.62 6.02
N THR A 147 -3.52 0.60 6.78
CA THR A 147 -3.21 0.75 8.21
C THR A 147 -1.74 0.49 8.44
N TYR A 148 -1.03 1.46 9.02
CA TYR A 148 0.40 1.38 9.30
C TYR A 148 0.65 0.86 10.71
N LEU A 149 1.45 -0.21 10.81
CA LEU A 149 1.87 -0.81 12.07
C LEU A 149 3.30 -0.40 12.45
N THR A 150 4.03 0.17 11.49
CA THR A 150 5.34 0.81 11.67
C THR A 150 5.35 2.22 11.07
N ASP A 151 6.29 3.05 11.48
CA ASP A 151 6.60 4.37 10.93
C ASP A 151 7.77 4.31 9.93
N ILE A 152 7.94 3.16 9.28
CA ILE A 152 9.06 2.83 8.39
C ILE A 152 8.56 2.77 6.95
N GLY A 153 9.36 3.29 6.01
CA GLY A 153 9.15 3.19 4.56
C GLY A 153 8.50 4.43 3.92
N GLY A 154 8.10 4.26 2.67
CA GLY A 154 7.62 5.34 1.81
C GLY A 154 6.18 5.72 2.09
N PRO A 155 5.75 6.93 1.68
CA PRO A 155 4.37 7.33 1.77
C PRO A 155 3.51 6.48 0.83
N THR A 156 2.26 6.23 1.21
CA THR A 156 1.24 5.90 0.22
C THR A 156 0.83 7.18 -0.49
N ILE A 157 0.86 7.15 -1.81
CA ILE A 157 0.35 8.24 -2.66
C ILE A 157 -1.03 7.84 -3.16
N VAL A 158 -1.98 8.78 -3.17
CA VAL A 158 -3.35 8.55 -3.70
C VAL A 158 -3.73 9.74 -4.56
N THR A 159 -4.07 9.51 -5.82
CA THR A 159 -4.56 10.57 -6.71
C THR A 159 -6.06 10.37 -6.98
N PRO A 160 -6.90 11.42 -6.98
CA PRO A 160 -8.34 11.33 -7.31
C PRO A 160 -8.65 10.98 -8.78
N HIS A 161 -7.73 10.29 -9.43
CA HIS A 161 -7.88 9.75 -10.76
C HIS A 161 -8.65 8.43 -10.70
N VAL A 162 -9.70 8.29 -11.51
CA VAL A 162 -10.57 7.11 -11.52
C VAL A 162 -10.53 6.43 -12.88
N SER A 163 -10.45 5.10 -12.88
CA SER A 163 -10.77 4.30 -14.07
C SER A 163 -12.27 4.14 -14.23
N GLY A 164 -12.72 4.14 -15.49
CA GLY A 164 -14.11 3.80 -15.82
C GLY A 164 -14.40 2.30 -15.59
N PRO A 165 -15.67 1.89 -15.57
CA PRO A 165 -16.06 0.51 -15.32
C PRO A 165 -15.78 -0.44 -16.49
N GLU A 166 -15.38 0.06 -17.66
CA GLU A 166 -15.04 -0.73 -18.84
C GLU A 166 -13.55 -1.09 -18.80
N ALA A 167 -13.24 -2.38 -18.91
CA ALA A 167 -11.85 -2.86 -18.97
C ALA A 167 -11.16 -2.35 -20.26
N GLY A 168 -9.89 -1.97 -20.16
CA GLY A 168 -9.12 -1.41 -21.28
C GLY A 168 -9.53 -0.01 -21.77
N ALA A 169 -10.55 0.63 -21.15
CA ALA A 169 -10.93 1.99 -21.48
C ALA A 169 -9.75 2.97 -21.24
N ASP A 170 -9.65 4.01 -22.06
CA ASP A 170 -8.62 5.03 -21.86
C ASP A 170 -8.87 5.78 -20.55
N PHE A 171 -7.86 5.77 -19.69
CA PHE A 171 -7.83 6.48 -18.43
C PHE A 171 -6.83 7.65 -18.47
N SER A 172 -6.23 7.98 -19.61
CA SER A 172 -5.31 9.12 -19.70
C SER A 172 -6.00 10.41 -19.27
N GLY A 173 -5.27 11.27 -18.56
CA GLY A 173 -5.82 12.54 -18.09
C GLY A 173 -4.89 13.29 -17.16
N SER A 174 -5.37 14.43 -16.68
CA SER A 174 -4.66 15.23 -15.70
C SER A 174 -5.39 15.25 -14.36
N GLN A 175 -4.65 15.45 -13.26
CA GLN A 175 -5.22 15.68 -11.94
C GLN A 175 -4.57 16.90 -11.28
N PRO A 176 -5.38 17.74 -10.59
CA PRO A 176 -4.88 18.94 -9.96
C PRO A 176 -4.25 18.67 -8.59
N ASN A 177 -4.39 17.47 -8.04
CA ASN A 177 -3.93 17.17 -6.68
C ASN A 177 -3.53 15.71 -6.48
N LEU A 178 -2.75 15.49 -5.42
CA LEU A 178 -2.27 14.19 -4.94
C LEU A 178 -2.26 14.21 -3.40
N PHE A 179 -2.72 13.14 -2.78
CA PHE A 179 -2.54 12.91 -1.34
C PHE A 179 -1.27 12.12 -1.08
N LEU A 180 -0.51 12.54 -0.07
CA LEU A 180 0.65 11.82 0.47
C LEU A 180 0.38 11.45 1.91
N SER A 181 0.58 10.18 2.25
CA SER A 181 0.45 9.68 3.62
C SER A 181 1.69 8.89 4.04
N TYR A 182 2.57 9.52 4.81
CA TYR A 182 3.77 8.89 5.37
C TYR A 182 3.42 7.92 6.49
N PRO A 183 4.10 6.77 6.63
CA PRO A 183 3.83 5.83 7.71
C PRO A 183 3.89 6.50 9.09
N GLU A 184 2.86 6.24 9.92
CA GLU A 184 2.86 6.56 11.34
C GLU A 184 2.26 5.37 12.09
N VAL A 185 2.89 4.97 13.19
CA VAL A 185 2.41 3.83 13.98
C VAL A 185 0.95 3.99 14.37
N CYS A 186 0.14 2.98 14.09
CA CYS A 186 -1.30 2.92 14.33
C CYS A 186 -2.17 3.84 13.47
N LYS A 187 -1.60 4.53 12.48
CA LYS A 187 -2.38 5.36 11.55
C LYS A 187 -3.17 4.49 10.59
N HIS A 188 -4.45 4.80 10.42
CA HIS A 188 -5.30 4.27 9.37
C HIS A 188 -5.64 5.38 8.38
N MET A 189 -5.62 5.09 7.09
CA MET A 189 -6.15 5.96 6.05
C MET A 189 -7.10 5.18 5.16
N ALA A 190 -8.11 5.87 4.64
CA ALA A 190 -9.08 5.32 3.72
C ALA A 190 -9.33 6.32 2.59
N PHE A 191 -9.58 5.81 1.40
CA PHE A 191 -9.88 6.61 0.21
C PHE A 191 -10.92 5.89 -0.65
N ASP A 192 -11.48 6.62 -1.62
CA ASP A 192 -12.38 6.03 -2.62
C ASP A 192 -11.63 4.91 -3.36
N GLY A 193 -12.17 3.69 -3.35
CA GLY A 193 -11.47 2.53 -3.89
C GLY A 193 -11.19 2.59 -5.40
N ARG A 194 -11.78 3.55 -6.11
CA ARG A 194 -11.50 3.82 -7.53
C ARG A 194 -10.25 4.67 -7.75
N PHE A 195 -9.64 5.22 -6.70
CA PHE A 195 -8.50 6.13 -6.83
C PHE A 195 -7.20 5.38 -7.15
N LEU A 196 -6.47 5.88 -8.13
CA LEU A 196 -5.14 5.40 -8.48
C LEU A 196 -4.16 5.69 -7.33
N HIS A 197 -3.32 4.72 -6.97
CA HIS A 197 -2.43 4.84 -5.82
C HIS A 197 -1.16 4.00 -5.97
N ALA A 198 -0.16 4.29 -5.13
CA ALA A 198 1.13 3.61 -5.11
C ALA A 198 1.84 3.79 -3.75
N ALA A 199 2.99 3.15 -3.56
CA ALA A 199 3.92 3.46 -2.48
C ALA A 199 5.36 3.49 -3.02
N PRO A 200 5.82 4.63 -3.55
CA PRO A 200 7.12 4.75 -4.21
C PRO A 200 8.28 4.84 -3.20
N GLY A 201 9.36 4.14 -3.49
CA GLY A 201 10.58 4.07 -2.67
C GLY A 201 11.40 5.36 -2.75
N ASP A 202 11.32 6.07 -3.86
CA ASP A 202 11.98 7.37 -4.04
C ASP A 202 11.64 8.38 -2.94
N LEU A 203 10.41 8.30 -2.42
CA LEU A 203 9.92 9.19 -1.38
C LEU A 203 10.26 8.72 0.05
N ILE A 204 11.02 7.63 0.20
CA ILE A 204 11.48 7.10 1.48
C ILE A 204 12.43 8.10 2.18
N PRO A 205 12.25 8.34 3.49
CA PRO A 205 13.23 9.07 4.27
C PRO A 205 14.57 8.32 4.33
N GLU A 206 15.69 8.98 4.03
CA GLU A 206 17.04 8.38 3.87
C GLU A 206 17.52 7.47 5.03
N LYS A 207 16.95 7.64 6.23
CA LYS A 207 17.35 6.90 7.44
C LYS A 207 16.41 5.74 7.78
N SER A 208 15.41 5.48 6.97
CA SER A 208 14.46 4.40 7.20
C SER A 208 15.13 3.06 6.93
N LYS A 209 15.23 2.20 7.96
CA LYS A 209 15.70 0.81 7.82
C LYS A 209 14.72 -0.13 8.49
N GLY A 210 14.44 -1.25 7.83
CA GLY A 210 13.58 -2.31 8.37
C GLY A 210 12.40 -2.57 7.44
N PHE A 211 11.28 -2.97 8.03
CA PHE A 211 10.10 -3.36 7.28
C PHE A 211 8.96 -2.36 7.49
N ARG A 212 8.32 -1.99 6.39
CA ARG A 212 7.02 -1.30 6.37
C ARG A 212 5.95 -2.36 6.54
N TYR A 213 5.29 -2.37 7.70
CA TYR A 213 4.15 -3.27 7.96
C TYR A 213 2.86 -2.52 7.71
N THR A 214 2.12 -2.94 6.70
CA THR A 214 0.78 -2.42 6.41
C THR A 214 -0.25 -3.54 6.40
N PHE A 215 -1.39 -3.25 7.02
CA PHE A 215 -2.60 -4.06 6.95
C PHE A 215 -3.60 -3.31 6.08
N LEU A 216 -3.98 -3.93 4.96
CA LEU A 216 -4.81 -3.30 3.93
C LEU A 216 -6.17 -3.96 3.94
N VAL A 217 -7.20 -3.15 3.75
CA VAL A 217 -8.59 -3.61 3.71
C VAL A 217 -9.36 -2.84 2.66
N ASN A 218 -9.96 -3.59 1.75
CA ASN A 218 -10.92 -3.13 0.77
C ASN A 218 -12.33 -3.50 1.21
N ILE A 219 -13.24 -2.52 1.17
CA ILE A 219 -14.64 -2.69 1.54
C ILE A 219 -15.48 -2.82 0.29
N TRP A 220 -16.13 -3.97 0.17
CA TRP A 220 -16.97 -4.32 -0.96
C TRP A 220 -18.42 -4.39 -0.50
N LEU A 221 -19.30 -3.62 -1.14
CA LEU A 221 -20.75 -3.65 -0.92
C LEU A 221 -21.46 -4.21 -2.15
N ASN A 222 -22.35 -5.19 -1.96
CA ASN A 222 -23.12 -5.85 -3.02
C ASN A 222 -22.27 -6.55 -4.10
N HIS A 223 -20.98 -6.76 -3.85
CA HIS A 223 -20.04 -7.51 -4.67
C HIS A 223 -19.06 -8.31 -3.81
N CYS A 224 -18.69 -9.50 -4.27
CA CYS A 224 -17.61 -10.29 -3.71
C CYS A 224 -16.57 -10.49 -4.82
N PRO A 225 -15.31 -10.07 -4.64
CA PRO A 225 -14.26 -10.27 -5.64
C PRO A 225 -14.10 -11.74 -6.00
N ILE A 226 -13.96 -12.05 -7.29
CA ILE A 226 -13.92 -13.43 -7.80
C ILE A 226 -12.66 -14.18 -7.34
N ASN A 227 -11.55 -13.47 -7.21
CA ASN A 227 -10.23 -14.04 -6.93
C ASN A 227 -9.81 -13.98 -5.46
N SER A 228 -10.69 -13.52 -4.57
CA SER A 228 -10.39 -13.37 -3.14
C SER A 228 -11.14 -14.42 -2.34
N ASP A 229 -10.43 -15.47 -1.93
CA ASP A 229 -10.99 -16.55 -1.11
C ASP A 229 -10.89 -16.25 0.39
N LEU A 230 -11.61 -17.03 1.20
CA LEU A 230 -11.37 -17.06 2.64
C LEU A 230 -9.92 -17.44 2.94
N LEU A 231 -9.33 -16.86 4.00
CA LEU A 231 -8.01 -17.28 4.49
C LEU A 231 -7.98 -18.81 4.67
N PRO A 232 -7.03 -19.53 4.03
CA PRO A 232 -7.00 -20.98 4.09
C PRO A 232 -6.73 -21.53 5.50
N ASP A 233 -7.28 -22.70 5.81
CA ASP A 233 -7.09 -23.38 7.10
C ASP A 233 -5.62 -23.63 7.46
N GLU A 234 -4.74 -23.78 6.46
CA GLU A 234 -3.30 -23.94 6.69
C GLU A 234 -2.66 -22.69 7.28
N HIS A 235 -3.06 -21.50 6.82
CA HIS A 235 -2.63 -20.23 7.39
C HIS A 235 -3.17 -20.10 8.82
N LEU A 236 -4.45 -20.42 9.04
CA LEU A 236 -5.10 -20.35 10.36
C LEU A 236 -4.39 -21.18 11.44
N LYS A 237 -3.88 -22.38 11.09
CA LYS A 237 -3.10 -23.23 12.02
C LYS A 237 -1.83 -22.55 12.52
N ASN A 238 -1.26 -21.64 11.71
CA ASN A 238 -0.01 -20.97 12.02
C ASN A 238 -0.22 -19.63 12.76
N MET A 239 -1.41 -19.03 12.67
CA MET A 239 -1.75 -17.79 13.36
C MET A 239 -1.58 -17.89 14.89
N LYS A 240 -0.95 -16.87 15.47
CA LYS A 240 -0.58 -16.77 16.89
C LYS A 240 -1.38 -15.70 17.60
N TRP A 241 -1.79 -14.65 16.89
CA TRP A 241 -2.58 -13.57 17.46
C TRP A 241 -4.04 -14.01 17.54
N LYS A 242 -4.45 -14.27 18.77
CA LYS A 242 -5.82 -14.61 19.13
C LYS A 242 -6.35 -13.50 20.03
N PRO A 243 -7.04 -12.47 19.48
CA PRO A 243 -7.81 -11.59 20.33
C PRO A 243 -8.80 -12.45 21.14
N ALA A 244 -9.23 -11.97 22.31
CA ALA A 244 -10.24 -12.71 23.06
C ALA A 244 -11.49 -12.92 22.17
N PRO A 245 -12.18 -14.08 22.26
CA PRO A 245 -13.27 -14.45 21.34
C PRO A 245 -14.43 -13.43 21.24
N ASP A 246 -14.54 -12.54 22.22
CA ASP A 246 -15.53 -11.48 22.37
C ASP A 246 -14.94 -10.06 22.23
N GLN A 247 -13.64 -9.94 21.89
CA GLN A 247 -12.93 -8.67 21.80
C GLN A 247 -12.40 -8.46 20.38
N ALA A 248 -13.25 -7.92 19.52
CA ALA A 248 -12.74 -7.19 18.36
C ALA A 248 -11.75 -6.11 18.84
N PRO A 249 -10.66 -5.82 18.09
CA PRO A 249 -9.79 -4.70 18.40
C PRO A 249 -10.63 -3.43 18.63
N SER A 250 -10.51 -2.80 19.79
CA SER A 250 -11.18 -1.53 20.06
C SER A 250 -10.49 -0.44 19.25
N LEU A 251 -10.90 -0.27 18.00
CA LEU A 251 -10.37 0.74 17.09
C LEU A 251 -10.87 2.13 17.50
N ASN A 252 -9.99 3.12 17.36
CA ASN A 252 -10.28 4.52 17.67
C ASN A 252 -10.31 5.35 16.38
N PHE A 253 -11.51 5.54 15.86
CA PHE A 253 -11.73 6.39 14.70
C PHE A 253 -12.13 7.82 15.07
N ASP A 254 -12.01 8.18 16.34
CA ASP A 254 -12.28 9.54 16.77
C ASP A 254 -11.18 10.47 16.24
N SER A 255 -11.58 11.67 15.83
CA SER A 255 -10.66 12.72 15.37
C SER A 255 -9.95 12.41 14.03
N PRO A 256 -10.70 12.28 12.92
CA PRO A 256 -10.08 12.31 11.60
C PRO A 256 -9.28 13.61 11.43
N VAL A 257 -8.16 13.53 10.72
CA VAL A 257 -7.29 14.68 10.46
C VAL A 257 -7.33 15.00 8.97
N SER A 258 -7.55 16.28 8.65
CA SER A 258 -7.45 16.77 7.28
C SER A 258 -5.98 16.84 6.84
N PRO A 259 -5.65 16.46 5.59
CA PRO A 259 -4.33 16.66 5.04
C PRO A 259 -3.87 18.12 5.11
N ALA A 260 -2.58 18.36 5.35
CA ALA A 260 -2.01 19.69 5.21
C ALA A 260 -1.98 20.07 3.72
N GLU A 261 -2.66 21.15 3.35
CA GLU A 261 -2.64 21.65 1.96
C GLU A 261 -1.29 22.30 1.63
N ILE A 262 -0.67 21.86 0.53
CA ILE A 262 0.60 22.38 0.02
C ILE A 262 0.41 22.74 -1.44
N LYS A 263 0.65 24.01 -1.78
CA LYS A 263 0.59 24.50 -3.15
C LYS A 263 1.96 24.44 -3.81
N LEU A 264 2.03 23.76 -4.94
CA LEU A 264 3.20 23.67 -5.81
C LEU A 264 2.87 24.32 -7.17
N GLY A 265 3.78 25.15 -7.68
CA GLY A 265 3.61 25.80 -8.98
C GLY A 265 4.92 26.37 -9.51
N ALA A 266 4.98 26.59 -10.83
CA ALA A 266 6.15 26.99 -11.65
C ALA A 266 7.04 28.15 -11.17
N GLY A 267 6.69 28.88 -10.09
CA GLY A 267 7.38 30.09 -9.67
C GLY A 267 8.49 29.93 -8.62
N LYS A 268 8.77 28.70 -8.14
CA LYS A 268 9.74 28.47 -7.06
C LYS A 268 11.02 27.77 -7.57
N GLY A 269 11.82 28.53 -8.31
CA GLY A 269 13.24 28.24 -8.56
C GLY A 269 13.53 27.30 -9.74
N GLU A 270 14.28 27.82 -10.72
CA GLU A 270 14.82 27.13 -11.90
C GLU A 270 15.72 25.91 -11.60
N ALA A 271 15.90 25.52 -10.33
CA ALA A 271 16.85 24.47 -9.91
C ALA A 271 16.21 23.12 -9.52
N SER A 272 14.89 22.93 -9.68
CA SER A 272 14.17 21.72 -9.21
C SER A 272 13.38 20.93 -10.28
N ALA A 273 13.62 21.21 -11.56
CA ALA A 273 12.85 20.78 -12.74
C ALA A 273 12.97 19.30 -13.15
N LYS A 274 13.15 18.35 -12.23
CA LYS A 274 13.03 16.91 -12.55
C LYS A 274 11.60 16.46 -12.26
N THR A 275 10.91 15.86 -13.23
CA THR A 275 9.61 15.21 -13.02
C THR A 275 9.83 13.88 -12.30
N LEU A 276 9.04 13.56 -11.27
CA LEU A 276 8.98 12.20 -10.74
C LEU A 276 8.03 11.39 -11.64
N GLU A 277 8.57 10.38 -12.33
CA GLU A 277 7.83 9.51 -13.22
C GLU A 277 7.77 8.10 -12.66
N MET A 278 6.57 7.54 -12.54
CA MET A 278 6.37 6.13 -12.21
C MET A 278 5.76 5.43 -13.42
N LYS A 279 6.45 4.41 -13.92
CA LYS A 279 5.98 3.55 -15.00
C LYS A 279 5.26 2.34 -14.39
N PHE A 280 4.17 1.91 -15.02
CA PHE A 280 3.40 0.75 -14.58
C PHE A 280 2.71 0.09 -15.75
N ILE A 281 2.29 -1.17 -15.57
CA ILE A 281 1.46 -1.90 -16.52
C ILE A 281 0.05 -1.95 -15.96
N LEU A 282 -0.93 -1.67 -16.80
CA LEU A 282 -2.34 -1.84 -16.47
C LEU A 282 -3.00 -2.56 -17.64
N ASP A 283 -3.58 -3.73 -17.37
CA ASP A 283 -4.08 -4.63 -18.41
C ASP A 283 -2.95 -4.91 -19.41
N ASP A 284 -3.22 -4.67 -20.70
CA ASP A 284 -2.30 -4.88 -21.80
C ASP A 284 -1.54 -3.61 -22.19
N TYR A 285 -1.42 -2.60 -21.32
CA TYR A 285 -0.82 -1.31 -21.68
C TYR A 285 0.23 -0.85 -20.68
N ARG A 286 1.31 -0.27 -21.21
CA ARG A 286 2.25 0.51 -20.40
C ARG A 286 1.64 1.86 -20.08
N ALA A 287 1.83 2.36 -18.87
CA ALA A 287 1.31 3.65 -18.44
C ALA A 287 2.32 4.40 -17.59
N ARG A 288 2.13 5.72 -17.49
CA ARG A 288 3.02 6.61 -16.75
C ARG A 288 2.22 7.58 -15.89
N LEU A 289 2.66 7.69 -14.64
CA LEU A 289 2.23 8.73 -13.70
C LEU A 289 3.36 9.75 -13.57
N LYS A 290 3.13 10.97 -14.05
CA LYS A 290 4.10 12.07 -14.00
C LYS A 290 3.67 13.09 -12.96
N ILE A 291 4.49 13.23 -11.92
CA ILE A 291 4.39 14.31 -10.94
C ILE A 291 5.36 15.41 -11.38
N PRO A 292 4.89 16.65 -11.62
CA PRO A 292 5.68 17.72 -12.25
C PRO A 292 6.77 18.31 -11.34
N PHE A 293 7.08 17.65 -10.23
CA PHE A 293 8.07 18.03 -9.24
C PHE A 293 8.89 16.82 -8.85
N GLY A 294 10.18 17.03 -8.66
CA GLY A 294 11.11 15.96 -8.33
C GLY A 294 11.03 15.56 -6.88
N VAL A 295 11.62 14.41 -6.57
CA VAL A 295 11.71 13.85 -5.21
C VAL A 295 12.17 14.88 -4.18
N ALA A 296 13.24 15.63 -4.48
CA ALA A 296 13.79 16.64 -3.57
C ALA A 296 12.78 17.77 -3.28
N ALA A 297 12.10 18.28 -4.32
CA ALA A 297 11.11 19.34 -4.17
C ALA A 297 9.90 18.87 -3.36
N ILE A 298 9.44 17.64 -3.59
CA ILE A 298 8.35 17.02 -2.81
C ILE A 298 8.77 16.89 -1.35
N LYS A 299 9.94 16.30 -1.08
CA LYS A 299 10.48 16.13 0.29
C LYS A 299 10.64 17.46 1.02
N GLU A 300 11.13 18.50 0.34
CA GLU A 300 11.23 19.86 0.90
C GLU A 300 9.83 20.44 1.23
N ALA A 301 8.88 20.31 0.32
CA ALA A 301 7.56 20.90 0.48
C ALA A 301 6.77 20.30 1.65
N VAL A 302 6.89 18.98 1.86
CA VAL A 302 6.21 18.26 2.95
C VAL A 302 6.95 18.33 4.29
N ALA A 303 8.19 18.84 4.30
CA ALA A 303 9.00 18.90 5.52
C ALA A 303 8.28 19.69 6.63
N GLY A 304 8.08 19.03 7.77
CA GLY A 304 7.43 19.63 8.94
C GLY A 304 5.90 19.82 8.82
N LYS A 305 5.24 19.26 7.80
CA LYS A 305 3.79 19.37 7.58
C LYS A 305 2.96 18.26 8.24
N GLY A 306 3.61 17.35 8.96
CA GLY A 306 2.99 16.15 9.53
C GLY A 306 3.06 14.98 8.54
N SER A 307 2.36 13.89 8.84
CA SER A 307 2.42 12.67 8.05
C SER A 307 1.43 12.61 6.89
N ILE A 308 0.61 13.65 6.68
CA ILE A 308 -0.44 13.66 5.67
C ILE A 308 -0.50 15.02 5.00
N CYS A 309 -0.32 15.02 3.69
CA CYS A 309 -0.34 16.23 2.87
C CYS A 309 -1.26 16.06 1.67
N GLU A 310 -1.88 17.14 1.23
CA GLU A 310 -2.49 17.26 -0.08
C GLU A 310 -1.64 18.21 -0.91
N LEU A 311 -0.95 17.68 -1.91
CA LEU A 311 -0.24 18.48 -2.89
C LEU A 311 -1.26 18.98 -3.91
N LYS A 312 -1.39 20.31 -4.03
CA LYS A 312 -2.21 20.97 -5.05
C LYS A 312 -1.30 21.61 -6.07
N PHE A 313 -1.49 21.23 -7.31
CA PHE A 313 -0.73 21.73 -8.44
C PHE A 313 -1.49 22.87 -9.12
N GLU A 314 -0.81 23.98 -9.40
CA GLU A 314 -1.41 25.18 -10.00
C GLU A 314 -0.94 25.37 -11.44
N GLY A 315 -1.85 25.83 -12.31
CA GLY A 315 -1.53 26.17 -13.70
C GLY A 315 -1.43 24.94 -14.61
N GLU A 316 -0.42 24.94 -15.48
CA GLU A 316 -0.16 23.89 -16.47
C GLU A 316 0.59 22.68 -15.88
N ASP A 317 1.14 22.83 -14.67
CA ASP A 317 1.92 21.80 -13.97
C ASP A 317 1.03 20.77 -13.28
N GLN A 318 0.08 20.17 -13.99
CA GLN A 318 -0.79 19.15 -13.39
C GLN A 318 -0.09 17.78 -13.35
N LEU A 319 -0.53 16.92 -12.42
CA LEU A 319 -0.21 15.50 -12.47
C LEU A 319 -0.75 14.94 -13.79
N LEU A 320 0.05 14.20 -14.54
CA LEU A 320 -0.37 13.58 -15.79
C LEU A 320 -0.36 12.06 -15.67
N ILE A 321 -1.44 11.46 -16.16
CA ILE A 321 -1.56 10.02 -16.39
C ILE A 321 -1.59 9.82 -17.90
N GLU A 322 -0.61 9.08 -18.42
CA GLU A 322 -0.46 8.82 -19.85
C GLU A 322 -0.55 7.33 -20.12
N ARG A 323 -1.45 6.94 -21.03
CA ARG A 323 -1.44 5.63 -21.65
C ARG A 323 -0.29 5.57 -22.68
N GLY A 324 0.50 4.52 -22.57
CA GLY A 324 1.58 4.16 -23.49
C GLY A 324 1.14 3.09 -24.50
N ALA A 325 2.13 2.39 -25.05
CA ALA A 325 1.90 1.33 -26.03
C ALA A 325 1.26 0.08 -25.41
N GLU A 326 0.59 -0.70 -26.27
CA GLU A 326 0.18 -2.06 -25.95
C GLU A 326 1.39 -2.93 -25.64
N VAL A 327 1.26 -3.81 -24.65
CA VAL A 327 2.23 -4.85 -24.31
C VAL A 327 2.02 -5.98 -25.31
N VAL A 328 2.96 -6.14 -26.23
CA VAL A 328 2.95 -7.26 -27.19
C VAL A 328 3.62 -8.47 -26.55
N GLU A 329 2.93 -9.62 -26.50
CA GLU A 329 3.51 -10.87 -25.97
C GLU A 329 4.84 -11.19 -26.67
N GLY A 330 5.92 -11.28 -25.88
CA GLY A 330 7.27 -11.65 -26.34
C GLY A 330 8.19 -10.49 -26.72
N GLU A 331 7.78 -9.23 -26.56
CA GLU A 331 8.69 -8.07 -26.60
C GLU A 331 9.19 -7.75 -25.18
N GLU A 332 10.36 -8.29 -24.84
CA GLU A 332 11.15 -7.91 -23.67
C GLU A 332 11.74 -6.51 -23.92
N GLU A 333 11.18 -5.47 -23.31
CA GLU A 333 11.99 -4.32 -22.93
C GLU A 333 12.16 -4.38 -21.43
N GLU A 334 13.38 -4.71 -21.00
CA GLU A 334 13.86 -4.40 -19.66
C GLU A 334 13.57 -2.91 -19.42
N PHE A 335 12.91 -2.58 -18.30
CA PHE A 335 12.93 -1.22 -17.80
C PHE A 335 14.39 -0.95 -17.41
N SER A 336 15.21 -0.55 -18.37
CA SER A 336 16.58 -0.18 -18.08
C SER A 336 16.53 1.12 -17.29
N ASP A 337 17.01 1.06 -16.05
CA ASP A 337 17.30 2.23 -15.19
C ASP A 337 18.52 3.00 -15.75
N GLU A 338 18.61 3.14 -17.07
CA GLU A 338 19.66 3.91 -17.75
C GLU A 338 19.37 5.40 -17.60
N ASP A 339 19.57 5.95 -16.40
CA ASP A 339 19.76 7.39 -16.18
C ASP A 339 20.45 7.71 -14.82
N GLU A 340 21.28 6.80 -14.28
CA GLU A 340 22.33 7.15 -13.31
C GLU A 340 23.70 7.09 -14.02
N GLU A 341 24.01 8.11 -14.81
CA GLU A 341 25.41 8.43 -15.14
C GLU A 341 26.10 8.91 -13.85
N ASP A 342 26.62 7.95 -13.09
CA ASP A 342 27.59 8.21 -12.03
C ASP A 342 28.85 8.82 -12.65
N GLU A 343 29.03 10.13 -12.45
CA GLU A 343 30.33 10.79 -12.62
C GLU A 343 31.30 10.26 -11.55
N GLU A 344 31.94 9.12 -11.84
CA GLU A 344 33.14 8.70 -11.11
C GLU A 344 34.30 9.65 -11.44
N SER A 345 34.48 10.68 -10.59
CA SER A 345 35.73 11.42 -10.53
C SER A 345 36.73 10.69 -9.64
N SER A 346 37.83 10.32 -10.29
CA SER A 346 39.04 9.67 -9.83
C SER A 346 39.75 10.29 -8.60
N ASP A 347 40.36 9.39 -7.83
CA ASP A 347 41.65 9.47 -7.12
C ASP A 347 41.85 10.51 -6.00
N ASP A 348 42.10 10.03 -4.77
CA ASP A 348 43.47 10.02 -4.23
C ASP A 348 43.57 9.26 -2.88
N ASP A 349 44.52 8.32 -2.87
CA ASP A 349 45.03 7.57 -1.72
C ASP A 349 45.69 8.52 -0.70
N GLU A 350 45.42 8.39 0.61
CA GLU A 350 46.47 8.53 1.62
C GLU A 350 46.34 7.52 2.76
N ASP A 351 47.41 6.74 2.84
CA ASP A 351 47.86 5.74 3.79
C ASP A 351 48.07 6.34 5.19
N VAL A 352 47.50 5.73 6.24
CA VAL A 352 47.92 6.02 7.62
C VAL A 352 48.08 4.73 8.41
N SER A 353 49.34 4.31 8.47
CA SER A 353 49.90 3.31 9.37
C SER A 353 49.64 3.65 10.85
N LEU A 354 49.19 2.67 11.64
CA LEU A 354 49.36 2.70 13.10
C LEU A 354 50.15 1.47 13.56
N GLY A 355 51.35 1.75 14.05
CA GLY A 355 52.29 0.81 14.61
C GLY A 355 51.86 0.25 15.95
N SER A 356 52.40 -0.94 16.19
CA SER A 356 52.45 -1.73 17.41
C SER A 356 53.04 -1.00 18.62
N GLU A 357 52.59 -1.36 19.83
CA GLU A 357 53.48 -1.91 20.86
C GLU A 357 52.71 -2.65 21.97
N ASP A 358 53.37 -3.70 22.45
CA ASP A 358 52.91 -4.78 23.31
C ASP A 358 52.57 -4.39 24.76
N THR A 359 51.75 -5.22 25.43
CA THR A 359 52.26 -5.98 26.61
C THR A 359 51.34 -7.12 27.08
N ASP A 360 52.07 -8.19 27.35
CA ASP A 360 51.88 -9.55 27.85
C ASP A 360 51.01 -9.83 29.12
N SER A 361 50.83 -11.14 29.32
CA SER A 361 50.27 -11.94 30.43
C SER A 361 48.77 -12.28 30.31
N GLY A 362 48.30 -13.52 30.24
CA GLY A 362 48.88 -14.84 30.49
C GLY A 362 47.99 -15.60 31.49
N ALA A 363 47.25 -16.63 31.04
CA ALA A 363 47.01 -17.90 31.77
C ALA A 363 45.83 -18.73 31.19
N GLU A 364 46.20 -19.90 30.67
CA GLU A 364 45.61 -21.24 30.75
C GLU A 364 44.11 -21.57 30.53
N LYS A 365 43.94 -22.55 29.63
CA LYS A 365 42.74 -23.35 29.31
C LYS A 365 42.40 -24.36 30.42
N PRO A 366 41.22 -25.00 30.37
CA PRO A 366 41.23 -26.35 29.79
C PRO A 366 40.02 -26.73 28.90
N LYS A 367 40.31 -27.70 28.02
CA LYS A 367 39.46 -28.38 27.03
C LYS A 367 38.36 -29.26 27.66
N LYS A 368 37.24 -29.46 26.95
CA LYS A 368 36.50 -30.76 26.76
C LYS A 368 35.33 -30.56 25.76
N LYS A 369 35.41 -31.12 24.54
CA LYS A 369 34.87 -32.42 24.06
C LYS A 369 33.33 -32.47 23.82
N LYS A 370 32.99 -32.48 22.52
CA LYS A 370 31.91 -33.19 21.78
C LYS A 370 30.81 -33.91 22.58
N LYS A 371 29.54 -33.70 22.17
CA LYS A 371 28.65 -34.78 21.68
C LYS A 371 27.43 -34.24 20.92
N LYS A 372 27.25 -34.77 19.70
CA LYS A 372 25.99 -34.85 18.97
C LYS A 372 25.02 -35.74 19.75
N GLN A 373 23.73 -35.42 19.75
CA GLN A 373 22.69 -36.45 19.83
C GLN A 373 21.43 -36.00 19.09
N LYS A 374 21.07 -36.80 18.08
CA LYS A 374 19.74 -36.88 17.48
C LYS A 374 18.74 -37.37 18.54
N ILE A 375 17.52 -36.84 18.51
CA ILE A 375 16.29 -37.63 18.50
C ILE A 375 15.43 -37.04 17.40
#